data_AF-A0A1C6QRP1-F1
#
_entry.id   AF-A0A1C6QRP1-F1
#
_cell.length_a   1.000
_cell.length_b   1.000
_cell.length_c   1.000
_cell.angle_alpha   90.00
_cell.angle_beta   90.00
_cell.angle_gamma   90.00
#
_symmetry.space_group_name_H-M   'P 1'
#
loop_
_entity.id
_entity.type
_entity.pdbx_description
1 polymer ?
#
loop_
_entity_poly.entity_id
_entity_poly.type
_entity_poly.pdbx_seq_one_letter_code
_entity_poly.pdbx_strand_id
1 'polypeptide(L)'
;MTHGDMRYGHCGACGEDEVYRGEYVAQAGLRGPGTGKLGAKQPVFDAYVCAACGNTQLHMQLDAKMSSHIRQKLAWIPPQQSMG
;
A
#
# COMPACT_ATOMS: atom_id res chain seq x y z
N MET A 1 8.42 14.63 -3.31
CA MET A 1 7.08 15.08 -3.76
C MET A 1 6.06 14.05 -3.31
N THR A 2 5.30 14.37 -2.27
CA THR A 2 4.31 13.50 -1.61
C THR A 2 2.88 13.71 -2.16
N HIS A 3 2.74 14.39 -3.30
CA HIS A 3 1.45 14.84 -3.86
C HIS A 3 0.44 13.72 -4.16
N GLY A 4 0.87 12.45 -4.12
CA GLY A 4 0.01 11.30 -4.35
C GLY A 4 -0.55 10.63 -3.08
N ASP A 5 0.01 10.85 -1.89
CA ASP A 5 -0.32 10.03 -0.73
C ASP A 5 -1.61 10.49 -0.03
N MET A 6 -2.66 9.68 -0.14
CA MET A 6 -4.00 9.99 0.36
C MET A 6 -4.10 10.00 1.89
N ARG A 7 -3.06 9.58 2.61
CA ARG A 7 -2.99 9.73 4.07
C ARG A 7 -3.01 11.18 4.53
N TYR A 8 -2.70 12.12 3.64
CA TYR A 8 -2.72 13.56 3.93
C TYR A 8 -4.04 14.24 3.52
N GLY A 9 -5.08 13.46 3.16
CA GLY A 9 -6.40 13.99 2.85
C GLY A 9 -6.59 14.48 1.41
N HIS A 10 -5.57 14.38 0.55
CA HIS A 10 -5.62 14.82 -0.84
C HIS A 10 -5.61 13.64 -1.80
N CYS A 11 -6.50 13.64 -2.79
CA CYS A 11 -6.53 12.62 -3.83
C CYS A 11 -5.58 12.99 -4.98
N GLY A 12 -4.40 12.36 -5.04
CA GLY A 12 -3.45 12.58 -6.13
C GLY A 12 -3.92 12.14 -7.53
N ALA A 13 -5.11 11.55 -7.67
CA ALA A 13 -5.68 11.15 -8.95
C ALA A 13 -6.60 12.23 -9.56
N CYS A 14 -7.47 12.85 -8.77
CA CYS A 14 -8.40 13.89 -9.25
C CYS A 14 -8.14 15.29 -8.68
N GLY A 15 -7.28 15.43 -7.68
CA GLY A 15 -6.97 16.70 -7.02
C GLY A 15 -7.97 17.12 -5.95
N GLU A 16 -9.01 16.33 -5.68
CA GLU A 16 -10.01 16.63 -4.66
C GLU A 16 -9.56 16.22 -3.26
N ASP A 17 -10.10 16.87 -2.23
CA ASP A 17 -9.76 16.66 -0.82
C ASP A 17 -10.77 15.78 -0.06
N GLU A 18 -11.64 15.08 -0.79
CA GLU A 18 -12.70 14.25 -0.21
C GLU A 18 -12.25 12.80 0.03
N VAL A 19 -11.29 12.63 0.95
CA VAL A 19 -10.67 11.34 1.26
C VAL A 19 -11.15 10.76 2.60
N TYR A 20 -11.65 9.53 2.57
CA TYR A 20 -12.11 8.78 3.74
C TYR A 20 -11.17 7.62 4.06
N ARG A 21 -10.95 7.37 5.36
CA ARG A 21 -10.18 6.22 5.86
C ARG A 21 -11.11 5.10 6.33
N GLY A 22 -10.78 3.87 5.97
CA GLY A 22 -11.40 2.65 6.50
C GLY A 22 -10.38 1.52 6.63
N GLU A 23 -10.85 0.33 7.00
CA GLU A 23 -10.06 -0.89 7.00
C GLU A 23 -10.53 -1.81 5.88
N TYR A 24 -9.58 -2.35 5.12
CA TYR A 24 -9.85 -3.36 4.11
C TYR A 24 -9.20 -4.68 4.53
N VAL A 25 -10.03 -5.70 4.73
CA VAL A 25 -9.59 -7.06 5.08
C VAL A 25 -9.72 -7.92 3.83
N ALA A 26 -8.58 -8.33 3.28
CA ALA A 26 -8.54 -9.21 2.12
C ALA A 26 -8.05 -10.60 2.53
N GLN A 27 -8.60 -11.65 1.92
CA GLN A 27 -7.91 -12.94 1.83
C GLN A 27 -6.81 -12.89 0.75
N ALA A 28 -6.00 -11.83 0.77
CA ALA A 28 -4.87 -11.66 -0.14
C ALA A 28 -3.58 -12.15 0.53
N GLY A 29 -2.58 -12.50 -0.27
CA GLY A 29 -1.26 -12.87 0.23
C GLY A 29 -0.18 -12.24 -0.64
N LEU A 30 0.82 -11.62 -0.01
CA LEU A 30 2.05 -11.25 -0.70
C LEU A 30 2.77 -12.52 -1.15
N ARG A 31 3.44 -12.49 -2.30
CA ARG A 31 4.28 -13.58 -2.80
C ARG A 31 5.50 -12.98 -3.47
N GLY A 32 6.66 -13.60 -3.32
CA GLY A 32 7.78 -13.27 -4.20
C GLY A 32 7.47 -13.78 -5.62
N PRO A 33 7.88 -13.06 -6.68
CA PRO A 33 7.75 -13.55 -8.05
C PRO A 33 8.34 -14.97 -8.16
N GLY A 34 7.54 -15.95 -8.61
CA GLY A 34 7.98 -17.35 -8.76
C GLY A 34 8.15 -18.16 -7.46
N THR A 35 7.79 -17.62 -6.29
CA THR A 35 7.91 -18.31 -4.99
C THR A 35 6.56 -18.56 -4.31
N GLY A 36 6.50 -19.54 -3.39
CA GLY A 36 5.31 -19.88 -2.62
C GLY A 36 4.75 -18.73 -1.77
N LYS A 37 3.51 -18.89 -1.27
CA LYS A 37 2.79 -17.85 -0.51
C LYS A 37 3.61 -17.36 0.69
N LEU A 38 3.79 -16.05 0.81
CA LEU A 38 4.24 -15.42 2.06
C LEU A 38 3.12 -15.65 3.08
N GLY A 39 3.47 -16.15 4.26
CA GLY A 39 2.57 -16.88 5.17
C GLY A 39 1.16 -16.30 5.34
N ALA A 40 0.18 -17.21 5.42
CA ALA A 40 -1.26 -16.95 5.49
C ALA A 40 -1.72 -16.23 6.77
N LYS A 41 -1.40 -14.94 6.90
CA LYS A 41 -2.15 -14.03 7.78
C LYS A 41 -2.96 -13.12 6.88
N GLN A 42 -4.27 -12.99 7.15
CA GLN A 42 -5.12 -12.00 6.48
C GLN A 42 -4.46 -10.63 6.65
N PRO A 43 -3.87 -10.04 5.58
CA PRO A 43 -3.32 -8.71 5.69
C PRO A 43 -4.47 -7.73 5.93
N VAL A 44 -4.32 -6.92 6.97
CA VAL A 44 -5.18 -5.76 7.22
C VAL A 44 -4.53 -4.56 6.54
N PHE A 45 -5.32 -3.83 5.75
CA PHE A 45 -4.88 -2.62 5.09
C PHE A 45 -5.66 -1.43 5.65
N ASP A 46 -4.96 -0.33 5.90
CA ASP A 46 -5.61 0.97 5.91
C ASP A 46 -6.02 1.30 4.47
N ALA A 47 -7.30 1.50 4.25
CA ALA A 47 -7.85 1.90 2.95
C ALA A 47 -8.19 3.39 2.99
N TYR A 48 -7.71 4.13 1.99
CA TYR A 48 -8.04 5.53 1.77
C TYR A 48 -8.79 5.64 0.45
N VAL A 49 -10.03 6.10 0.49
CA VAL A 49 -10.94 6.15 -0.66
C VAL A 49 -11.35 7.59 -0.90
N CYS A 50 -11.16 8.07 -2.13
CA CYS A 50 -11.66 9.38 -2.55
C CYS A 50 -13.13 9.22 -2.97
N ALA A 51 -14.04 9.91 -2.31
CA ALA A 51 -15.46 9.83 -2.66
C ALA A 51 -15.80 10.50 -4.00
N ALA A 52 -15.01 11.51 -4.41
CA ALA A 52 -15.23 12.22 -5.67
C ALA A 52 -14.95 11.35 -6.92
N CYS A 53 -13.92 10.51 -6.89
CA CYS A 53 -13.49 9.74 -8.07
C CYS A 53 -13.32 8.23 -7.85
N GLY A 54 -13.50 7.74 -6.62
CA GLY A 54 -13.35 6.32 -6.27
C GLY A 54 -11.91 5.82 -6.18
N ASN A 55 -10.90 6.69 -6.41
CA ASN A 55 -9.50 6.29 -6.29
C ASN A 55 -9.22 5.74 -4.88
N THR A 56 -8.59 4.57 -4.82
CA THR A 56 -8.38 3.83 -3.57
C THR A 56 -6.89 3.54 -3.38
N GLN A 57 -6.35 3.91 -2.22
CA GLN A 57 -5.00 3.57 -1.79
C GLN A 57 -5.05 2.62 -0.60
N LEU A 58 -4.37 1.48 -0.72
CA LEU A 58 -4.26 0.47 0.33
C LEU A 58 -2.85 0.51 0.92
N HIS A 59 -2.75 0.73 2.23
CA HIS A 59 -1.50 0.67 2.98
C HIS A 59 -1.54 -0.56 3.88
N MET A 60 -0.63 -1.50 3.65
CA MET A 60 -0.52 -2.67 4.52
C MET A 60 -0.04 -2.22 5.90
N GLN A 61 -0.74 -2.62 6.96
CA GLN A 61 -0.29 -2.38 8.33
C GLN A 61 0.88 -3.31 8.64
N LEU A 62 2.10 -2.75 8.67
CA LEU A 62 3.32 -3.53 8.90
C LEU A 62 3.73 -3.49 10.37
N ASP A 63 3.77 -4.64 11.03
CA ASP A 63 4.49 -4.80 12.30
C ASP A 63 6.00 -5.07 12.04
N ALA A 64 6.80 -5.08 13.11
CA ALA A 64 8.25 -5.33 13.00
C ALA A 64 8.58 -6.72 12.42
N LYS A 65 7.76 -7.74 12.71
CA LYS A 65 7.94 -9.11 12.23
C LYS A 65 7.64 -9.20 10.74
N MET A 66 6.56 -8.59 10.28
CA MET A 66 6.13 -8.56 8.88
C MET A 66 7.09 -7.72 8.04
N SER A 67 7.54 -6.58 8.56
CA SER A 67 8.60 -5.76 7.93
C SER A 67 9.88 -6.57 7.71
N SER A 68 10.33 -7.29 8.74
CA SER A 68 11.52 -8.14 8.65
C SER A 68 11.32 -9.30 7.67
N HIS A 69 10.14 -9.92 7.70
CA HIS A 69 9.78 -11.01 6.80
C HIS A 69 9.76 -10.57 5.33
N ILE A 70 9.18 -9.40 5.03
CA ILE A 70 9.19 -8.79 3.69
C ILE A 70 10.62 -8.58 3.21
N ARG A 71 11.48 -7.94 4.02
CA ARG A 71 12.88 -7.67 3.68
C ARG A 71 13.68 -8.95 3.41
N GLN A 72 13.34 -10.06 4.08
CA GLN A 72 14.00 -11.35 3.89
C GLN A 72 13.49 -12.14 2.67
N LYS A 73 12.26 -11.90 2.22
CA LYS A 73 11.58 -12.75 1.23
C LYS A 73 11.34 -12.08 -0.12
N LEU A 74 11.24 -10.77 -0.17
CA LEU A 74 10.99 -10.01 -1.40
C LEU A 74 12.27 -9.33 -1.87
N ALA A 75 12.45 -9.27 -3.19
CA ALA A 75 13.52 -8.49 -3.79
C ALA A 75 13.23 -6.99 -3.59
N TRP A 76 14.18 -6.27 -2.99
CA TRP A 76 14.11 -4.83 -2.88
C TRP A 76 14.35 -4.18 -4.24
N ILE A 77 13.44 -3.30 -4.67
CA ILE A 77 13.60 -2.47 -5.85
C ILE A 77 14.05 -1.08 -5.36
N PRO A 78 15.30 -0.65 -5.64
CA PRO A 78 15.76 0.67 -5.23
C PRO A 78 15.01 1.78 -5.99
N PRO A 79 14.82 2.97 -5.40
CA PRO A 79 14.21 4.10 -6.09
C PRO A 79 15.08 4.45 -7.30
N GLN A 80 14.46 4.49 -8.49
CA GLN A 80 15.11 5.07 -9.66
C GLN A 80 15.16 6.58 -9.46
N GLN A 81 16.36 7.14 -9.38
CA GLN A 81 16.52 8.58 -9.50
C GLN A 81 16.01 8.97 -10.88
N SER A 82 14.96 9.77 -10.93
CA SER A 82 14.55 10.46 -12.15
C SER A 82 15.77 11.24 -12.63
N MET A 83 16.39 10.80 -13.75
CA MET A 83 17.28 11.67 -14.50
C MET A 83 16.44 12.89 -14.89
N GLY A 84 16.80 14.03 -14.32
CA GLY A 84 16.11 15.31 -14.54
C GLY A 84 16.11 15.74 -15.99
#